data_AF-A0A7W0PRR9-F1
#
_entry.id   AF-A0A7W0PRR9-F1
#
_cell.length_a   1.000
_cell.length_b   1.000
_cell.length_c   1.000
_cell.angle_alpha   90.00
_cell.angle_beta   90.00
_cell.angle_gamma   90.00
#
_symmetry.space_group_name_H-M   'P 1'
#
loop_
_entity.id
_entity.type
_entity.pdbx_description
1 polymer ?
#
loop_
_entity_poly.entity_id
_entity_poly.type
_entity_poly.pdbx_seq_one_letter_code
_entity_poly.pdbx_strand_id
1 'polypeptide(L)'
;VTSVQQGFFDRAVDEGLAGTWQLIRYLAFFDVMYLGLFLLPLTVALVPGFPAVVTQRFFTSAWGYWLFLVSILLLMFGVIQFSTQGRLMPYIPQFLGSGGYGPADVPGGRARVVEWPEVWTGLTIAAAFGAILAALFLARRMPGEISSERAAAGLVGMVAIWQFIGMIPPSYQYINRGGSLDRYILPLIPLTTALVLWAVRDIKFVQPAAWLGVALFGAVSVAGTRDYLVYLDAVWDVAEQANAAGVPNDKLDAGSAWDGYHLYTDMLDLGITKSVSPRGSPWWVYFYAKQTDSTYMVTTNPAWRNGYFVVSRQEYDQWLEDDPVYVYLVRKWDAPWPPG
;
A
#
# COMPACT_ATOMS: atom_id res chain seq x y z
N VAL A 1 11.80 26.20 0.14
CA VAL A 1 10.87 25.14 -0.31
C VAL A 1 11.57 24.44 -1.45
N THR A 2 11.84 23.14 -1.34
CA THR A 2 12.50 22.41 -2.43
C THR A 2 11.56 22.35 -3.64
N SER A 3 12.10 22.22 -4.86
CA SER A 3 11.29 22.11 -6.10
C SER A 3 10.23 21.00 -6.01
N VAL A 4 10.53 19.91 -5.29
CA VAL A 4 9.60 18.81 -5.00
C VAL A 4 8.41 19.26 -4.15
N GLN A 5 8.66 20.08 -3.13
CA GLN A 5 7.60 20.61 -2.27
C GLN A 5 6.69 21.58 -3.01
N GLN A 6 7.26 22.40 -3.90
CA GLN A 6 6.50 23.32 -4.76
C GLN A 6 5.48 22.54 -5.61
N GLY A 7 5.90 21.42 -6.20
CA GLY A 7 5.03 20.58 -7.02
C GLY A 7 3.83 19.97 -6.29
N PHE A 8 3.87 19.82 -4.95
CA PHE A 8 2.69 19.42 -4.18
C PHE A 8 1.64 20.54 -4.15
N PHE A 9 2.08 21.76 -3.90
CA PHE A 9 1.19 22.93 -3.83
C PHE A 9 0.60 23.25 -5.19
N ASP A 10 1.40 23.19 -6.26
CA ASP A 10 0.93 23.45 -7.61
C ASP A 10 -0.21 22.48 -7.98
N ARG A 11 -0.02 21.17 -7.72
CA ARG A 11 -1.11 20.20 -7.90
C ARG A 11 -2.32 20.47 -7.01
N ALA A 12 -2.11 20.85 -5.75
CA ALA A 12 -3.22 21.14 -4.85
C ALA A 12 -4.05 22.34 -5.33
N VAL A 13 -3.39 23.34 -5.91
CA VAL A 13 -4.04 24.51 -6.54
C VAL A 13 -4.77 24.08 -7.81
N ASP A 14 -4.14 23.27 -8.66
CA ASP A 14 -4.72 22.80 -9.93
C ASP A 14 -5.98 21.94 -9.72
N GLU A 15 -5.95 21.03 -8.74
CA GLU A 15 -7.05 20.11 -8.42
C GLU A 15 -8.18 20.80 -7.62
N GLY A 16 -7.86 21.89 -6.91
CA GLY A 16 -8.79 22.68 -6.12
C GLY A 16 -9.50 21.92 -5.00
N LEU A 17 -10.57 22.51 -4.46
CA LEU A 17 -11.34 21.95 -3.33
C LEU A 17 -11.97 20.59 -3.64
N ALA A 18 -12.39 20.37 -4.89
CA ALA A 18 -12.99 19.11 -5.30
C ALA A 18 -11.98 17.96 -5.23
N GLY A 19 -10.76 18.18 -5.74
CA GLY A 19 -9.68 17.22 -5.63
C GLY A 19 -9.24 17.01 -4.18
N THR A 20 -9.11 18.07 -3.38
CA THR A 20 -8.84 17.94 -1.93
C THR A 20 -9.87 17.06 -1.24
N TRP A 21 -11.16 17.29 -1.51
CA TRP A 21 -12.25 16.53 -0.91
C TRP A 21 -12.24 15.07 -1.33
N GLN A 22 -12.01 14.80 -2.63
CA GLN A 22 -11.84 13.44 -3.14
C GLN A 22 -10.68 12.73 -2.44
N LEU A 23 -9.54 13.41 -2.31
CA LEU A 23 -8.34 12.87 -1.67
C LEU A 23 -8.60 12.52 -0.20
N ILE A 24 -9.18 13.44 0.57
CA ILE A 24 -9.53 13.20 1.99
C ILE A 24 -10.46 12.00 2.13
N ARG A 25 -11.48 11.90 1.27
CA ARG A 25 -12.41 10.76 1.30
C ARG A 25 -11.73 9.44 1.03
N TYR A 26 -10.80 9.41 0.07
CA TYR A 26 -10.08 8.19 -0.30
C TYR A 26 -9.13 7.78 0.81
N LEU A 27 -8.30 8.72 1.29
CA LEU A 27 -7.39 8.51 2.41
C LEU A 27 -8.13 8.02 3.66
N ALA A 28 -9.18 8.74 4.08
CA ALA A 28 -9.92 8.40 5.30
C ALA A 28 -10.54 6.99 5.20
N PHE A 29 -11.13 6.66 4.07
CA PHE A 29 -11.74 5.34 3.89
C PHE A 29 -10.67 4.23 3.80
N PHE A 30 -9.64 4.40 2.98
CA PHE A 30 -8.59 3.39 2.79
C PHE A 30 -7.84 3.14 4.09
N ASP A 31 -7.44 4.19 4.80
CA ASP A 31 -6.72 4.07 6.07
C ASP A 31 -7.57 3.36 7.12
N VAL A 32 -8.87 3.72 7.27
CA VAL A 32 -9.77 3.02 8.20
C VAL A 32 -9.91 1.53 7.85
N MET A 33 -10.03 1.20 6.57
CA MET A 33 -10.15 -0.19 6.13
C MET A 33 -8.88 -0.99 6.41
N TYR A 34 -7.71 -0.45 6.05
CA TYR A 34 -6.44 -1.13 6.35
C TYR A 34 -6.17 -1.20 7.86
N LEU A 35 -6.45 -0.15 8.64
CA LEU A 35 -6.37 -0.19 10.10
C LEU A 35 -7.28 -1.27 10.67
N GLY A 36 -8.50 -1.41 10.15
CA GLY A 36 -9.42 -2.49 10.51
C GLY A 36 -8.82 -3.87 10.24
N LEU A 37 -8.19 -4.07 9.09
CA LEU A 37 -7.51 -5.31 8.74
C LEU A 37 -6.33 -5.61 9.70
N PHE A 38 -5.47 -4.63 9.96
CA PHE A 38 -4.32 -4.79 10.86
C PHE A 38 -4.73 -5.01 12.33
N LEU A 39 -5.83 -4.41 12.77
CA LEU A 39 -6.36 -4.55 14.12
C LEU A 39 -7.26 -5.78 14.27
N LEU A 40 -7.58 -6.51 13.20
CA LEU A 40 -8.50 -7.65 13.24
C LEU A 40 -8.04 -8.76 14.21
N PRO A 41 -6.77 -9.22 14.22
CA PRO A 41 -6.31 -10.23 15.19
C PRO A 41 -6.53 -9.78 16.64
N LEU A 42 -6.27 -8.52 16.93
CA LEU A 42 -6.43 -7.93 18.26
C LEU A 42 -7.91 -7.84 18.66
N THR A 43 -8.75 -7.32 17.77
CA THR A 43 -10.18 -7.09 18.04
C THR A 43 -10.98 -8.38 18.14
N VAL A 44 -10.65 -9.41 17.34
CA VAL A 44 -11.27 -10.74 17.43
C VAL A 44 -10.91 -11.44 18.74
N ALA A 45 -9.67 -11.31 19.22
CA ALA A 45 -9.24 -11.90 20.50
C ALA A 45 -9.97 -11.34 21.73
N LEU A 46 -10.67 -10.20 21.58
CA LEU A 46 -11.46 -9.55 22.62
C LEU A 46 -12.93 -9.98 22.62
N VAL A 47 -13.43 -10.57 21.53
CA VAL A 47 -14.84 -10.98 21.38
C VAL A 47 -15.30 -11.97 22.45
N PRO A 48 -14.50 -12.96 22.90
CA PRO A 48 -14.95 -13.87 23.96
C PRO A 48 -15.13 -13.18 25.33
N GLY A 49 -14.45 -12.06 25.57
CA GLY A 49 -14.62 -11.24 26.77
C GLY A 49 -15.87 -10.35 26.74
N PHE A 50 -16.54 -10.26 25.59
CA PHE A 50 -17.63 -9.33 25.32
C PHE A 50 -18.92 -9.60 26.14
N PRO A 51 -19.40 -10.85 26.30
CA PRO A 51 -20.65 -11.12 27.03
C PRO A 51 -20.65 -10.66 28.49
N ALA A 52 -19.49 -10.71 29.15
CA ALA A 52 -19.34 -10.28 30.54
C ALA A 52 -19.46 -8.76 30.71
N VAL A 53 -19.18 -7.99 29.67
CA VAL A 53 -19.23 -6.52 29.67
C VAL A 53 -20.60 -6.02 29.22
N VAL A 54 -21.29 -6.74 28.32
CA VAL A 54 -22.62 -6.38 27.81
C VAL A 54 -23.72 -6.46 28.87
N THR A 55 -23.56 -7.29 29.90
CA THR A 55 -24.48 -7.33 31.05
C THR A 55 -24.39 -6.06 31.92
N GLN A 56 -23.31 -5.30 31.78
CA GLN A 56 -23.14 -3.96 32.33
C GLN A 56 -23.40 -2.93 31.21
N ARG A 57 -23.69 -1.67 31.53
CA ARG A 57 -23.90 -0.63 30.50
C ARG A 57 -22.65 -0.53 29.62
N PHE A 58 -22.72 -1.13 28.43
CA PHE A 58 -21.56 -1.32 27.55
C PHE A 58 -20.90 0.00 27.13
N PHE A 59 -21.73 1.01 26.82
CA PHE A 59 -21.29 2.37 26.57
C PHE A 59 -21.27 3.17 27.88
N THR A 60 -20.18 3.89 28.15
CA THR A 60 -20.10 4.76 29.32
C THR A 60 -21.02 5.98 29.22
N SER A 61 -21.44 6.36 28.01
CA SER A 61 -22.43 7.42 27.79
C SER A 61 -23.18 7.27 26.47
N ALA A 62 -24.32 7.97 26.34
CA ALA A 62 -25.11 8.00 25.10
C ALA A 62 -24.33 8.55 23.89
N TRP A 63 -23.37 9.46 24.13
CA TRP A 63 -22.50 9.98 23.08
C TRP A 63 -21.62 8.90 22.46
N GLY A 64 -21.18 7.92 23.25
CA GLY A 64 -20.40 6.79 22.74
C GLY A 64 -21.19 5.93 21.76
N TYR A 65 -22.46 5.70 22.08
CA TYR A 65 -23.38 4.98 21.19
C TYR A 65 -23.60 5.73 19.87
N TRP A 66 -23.89 7.03 19.92
CA TRP A 66 -24.08 7.83 18.71
C TRP A 66 -22.82 7.93 17.86
N LEU A 67 -21.66 8.09 18.51
CA LEU A 67 -20.38 8.09 17.81
C LEU A 67 -20.15 6.77 17.07
N PHE A 68 -20.40 5.64 17.73
CA PHE A 68 -20.32 4.33 17.10
C PHE A 68 -21.26 4.18 15.90
N LEU A 69 -22.53 4.58 16.05
CA LEU A 69 -23.50 4.53 14.95
C LEU A 69 -23.06 5.37 13.75
N VAL A 70 -22.60 6.61 13.99
CA VAL A 70 -22.09 7.48 12.93
C VAL A 70 -20.87 6.86 12.25
N SER A 71 -19.93 6.29 13.02
CA SER A 71 -18.77 5.59 12.46
C SER A 71 -19.17 4.41 11.56
N ILE A 72 -20.14 3.58 11.98
CA ILE A 72 -20.66 2.49 11.14
C ILE A 72 -21.28 3.04 9.86
N LEU A 73 -22.16 4.04 9.98
CA LEU A 73 -22.86 4.60 8.81
C LEU A 73 -21.87 5.16 7.78
N LEU A 74 -20.85 5.90 8.23
CA LEU A 74 -19.81 6.43 7.36
C LEU A 74 -18.99 5.32 6.71
N LEU A 75 -18.60 4.30 7.47
CA LEU A 75 -17.85 3.15 6.96
C LEU A 75 -18.67 2.37 5.93
N MET A 76 -19.92 2.03 6.24
CA MET A 76 -20.82 1.29 5.35
C MET A 76 -21.13 2.09 4.09
N PHE A 77 -21.34 3.40 4.20
CA PHE A 77 -21.46 4.28 3.05
C PHE A 77 -20.22 4.21 2.16
N GLY A 78 -19.01 4.27 2.74
CA GLY A 78 -17.76 4.07 2.02
C GLY A 78 -17.69 2.71 1.33
N VAL A 79 -17.94 1.62 2.05
CA VAL A 79 -17.91 0.25 1.49
C VAL A 79 -18.86 0.14 0.29
N ILE A 80 -20.11 0.61 0.41
CA ILE A 80 -21.10 0.58 -0.68
C ILE A 80 -20.62 1.44 -1.85
N GLN A 81 -20.17 2.67 -1.59
CA GLN A 81 -19.77 3.63 -2.61
C GLN A 81 -18.53 3.18 -3.40
N PHE A 82 -17.55 2.56 -2.75
CA PHE A 82 -16.37 2.02 -3.42
C PHE A 82 -16.65 0.67 -4.09
N SER A 83 -17.44 -0.21 -3.47
CA SER A 83 -17.79 -1.52 -4.06
C SER A 83 -18.62 -1.37 -5.35
N THR A 84 -19.56 -0.40 -5.39
CA THR A 84 -20.35 -0.09 -6.59
C THR A 84 -19.50 0.49 -7.73
N GLN A 85 -18.30 0.99 -7.44
CA GLN A 85 -17.29 1.42 -8.41
C GLN A 85 -16.32 0.27 -8.80
N GLY A 86 -16.60 -0.96 -8.36
CA GLY A 86 -15.71 -2.12 -8.57
C GLY A 86 -14.43 -2.05 -7.76
N ARG A 87 -14.37 -1.21 -6.71
CA ARG A 87 -13.18 -1.06 -5.86
C ARG A 87 -13.35 -1.84 -4.57
N LEU A 88 -12.60 -2.93 -4.48
CA LEU A 88 -12.47 -3.76 -3.29
C LEU A 88 -11.03 -3.69 -2.77
N MET A 89 -10.78 -4.25 -1.59
CA MET A 89 -9.41 -4.51 -1.15
C MET A 89 -8.67 -5.35 -2.21
N PRO A 90 -7.38 -5.09 -2.45
CA PRO A 90 -6.58 -4.02 -1.86
C PRO A 90 -6.87 -2.65 -2.48
N TYR A 91 -7.10 -1.64 -1.64
CA TYR A 91 -7.27 -0.26 -2.13
C TYR A 91 -5.96 0.40 -2.52
N ILE A 92 -4.86 -0.05 -1.90
CA ILE A 92 -3.49 0.39 -2.12
C ILE A 92 -2.70 -0.86 -2.54
N PRO A 93 -2.52 -1.11 -3.86
CA PRO A 93 -1.90 -2.33 -4.36
C PRO A 93 -0.46 -2.55 -3.88
N GLN A 94 0.23 -1.49 -3.40
CA GLN A 94 1.58 -1.60 -2.85
C GLN A 94 1.63 -2.39 -1.53
N PHE A 95 0.53 -2.39 -0.76
CA PHE A 95 0.46 -3.08 0.52
C PHE A 95 0.31 -4.59 0.36
N LEU A 96 -0.61 -4.97 -0.50
CA LEU A 96 -0.97 -6.33 -0.81
C LEU A 96 -1.61 -6.23 -2.17
N GLY A 97 -1.02 -6.81 -3.20
CA GLY A 97 -1.56 -6.86 -4.55
C GLY A 97 -1.95 -8.27 -4.93
N SER A 98 -2.53 -8.44 -6.12
CA SER A 98 -2.73 -9.78 -6.69
C SER A 98 -1.42 -10.53 -6.90
N GLY A 99 -0.30 -9.82 -7.07
CA GLY A 99 1.04 -10.41 -7.14
C GLY A 99 1.79 -10.51 -5.80
N GLY A 100 1.10 -10.38 -4.67
CA GLY A 100 1.70 -10.44 -3.33
C GLY A 100 2.10 -9.07 -2.78
N TYR A 101 3.06 -9.05 -1.84
CA TYR A 101 3.58 -7.81 -1.25
C TYR A 101 4.53 -7.08 -2.20
N GLY A 102 4.53 -5.75 -2.08
CA GLY A 102 5.45 -4.86 -2.79
C GLY A 102 4.88 -4.27 -4.08
N PRO A 103 5.49 -3.18 -4.59
CA PRO A 103 5.11 -2.58 -5.86
C PRO A 103 5.47 -3.48 -7.06
N ALA A 104 4.78 -3.25 -8.18
CA ALA A 104 5.21 -3.77 -9.46
C ALA A 104 6.40 -2.96 -9.98
N ASP A 105 7.61 -3.46 -9.74
CA ASP A 105 8.85 -2.72 -10.06
C ASP A 105 9.25 -2.76 -11.52
N VAL A 106 8.89 -3.80 -12.27
CA VAL A 106 9.12 -3.90 -13.72
C VAL A 106 7.79 -4.05 -14.46
N PRO A 107 7.76 -3.83 -15.78
CA PRO A 107 6.57 -4.11 -16.56
C PRO A 107 6.14 -5.58 -16.45
N GLY A 108 4.82 -5.81 -16.39
CA GLY A 108 4.26 -7.12 -16.05
C GLY A 108 4.08 -7.34 -14.55
N GLY A 109 4.98 -6.82 -13.70
CA GLY A 109 4.94 -7.02 -12.25
C GLY A 109 5.19 -8.48 -11.84
N ARG A 110 4.82 -8.87 -10.62
CA ARG A 110 4.92 -10.27 -10.19
C ARG A 110 3.76 -11.11 -10.72
N ALA A 111 4.00 -12.43 -10.83
CA ALA A 111 2.94 -13.41 -11.08
C ALA A 111 1.82 -13.27 -10.02
N ARG A 112 0.59 -13.55 -10.43
CA ARG A 112 -0.60 -13.29 -9.61
C ARG A 112 -0.89 -14.47 -8.69
N VAL A 113 -0.39 -14.37 -7.45
CA VAL A 113 -0.71 -15.31 -6.36
C VAL A 113 -2.22 -15.38 -6.07
N VAL A 114 -2.96 -14.29 -6.23
CA VAL A 114 -4.41 -14.24 -5.95
C VAL A 114 -5.18 -13.81 -7.19
N GLU A 115 -5.83 -14.77 -7.84
CA GLU A 115 -6.65 -14.55 -9.03
C GLU A 115 -8.15 -14.48 -8.74
N TRP A 116 -8.59 -15.00 -7.58
CA TRP A 116 -10.01 -15.16 -7.26
C TRP A 116 -10.63 -13.88 -6.68
N PRO A 117 -11.63 -13.28 -7.35
CA PRO A 117 -12.30 -12.05 -6.87
C PRO A 117 -12.93 -12.16 -5.48
N GLU A 118 -13.27 -13.38 -5.06
CA GLU A 118 -13.88 -13.69 -3.77
C GLU A 118 -12.91 -13.39 -2.61
N VAL A 119 -11.59 -13.54 -2.82
CA VAL A 119 -10.58 -13.23 -1.81
C VAL A 119 -10.60 -11.73 -1.49
N TRP A 120 -10.72 -10.89 -2.51
CA TRP A 120 -10.83 -9.43 -2.37
C TRP A 120 -12.11 -9.00 -1.67
N THR A 121 -13.21 -9.69 -1.95
CA THR A 121 -14.48 -9.51 -1.24
C THR A 121 -14.33 -9.90 0.24
N GLY A 122 -13.75 -11.06 0.51
CA GLY A 122 -13.49 -11.55 1.87
C GLY A 122 -12.60 -10.61 2.68
N LEU A 123 -11.50 -10.13 2.07
CA LEU A 123 -10.59 -9.15 2.69
C LEU A 123 -11.28 -7.82 2.95
N THR A 124 -12.15 -7.35 2.05
CA THR A 124 -12.96 -6.14 2.26
C THR A 124 -13.89 -6.31 3.45
N ILE A 125 -14.58 -7.45 3.56
CA ILE A 125 -15.47 -7.76 4.68
C ILE A 125 -14.68 -7.85 5.99
N ALA A 126 -13.54 -8.55 5.98
CA ALA A 126 -12.67 -8.71 7.15
C ALA A 126 -12.13 -7.35 7.65
N ALA A 127 -11.68 -6.49 6.73
CA ALA A 127 -11.23 -5.14 7.00
C ALA A 127 -12.34 -4.26 7.60
N ALA A 128 -13.53 -4.27 6.98
CA ALA A 128 -14.68 -3.53 7.49
C ALA A 128 -15.10 -4.02 8.88
N PHE A 129 -15.14 -5.34 9.09
CA PHE A 129 -15.48 -5.93 10.39
C PHE A 129 -14.48 -5.53 11.47
N GLY A 130 -13.17 -5.61 11.19
CA GLY A 130 -12.13 -5.13 12.11
C GLY A 130 -12.24 -3.64 12.43
N ALA A 131 -12.56 -2.81 11.44
CA ALA A 131 -12.80 -1.38 11.63
C ALA A 131 -14.04 -1.10 12.49
N ILE A 132 -15.13 -1.85 12.31
CA ILE A 132 -16.35 -1.76 13.14
C ILE A 132 -16.02 -2.12 14.60
N LEU A 133 -15.28 -3.21 14.82
CA LEU A 133 -14.89 -3.61 16.18
C LEU A 133 -13.97 -2.56 16.84
N ALA A 134 -12.98 -2.03 16.10
CA ALA A 134 -12.13 -0.96 16.61
C ALA A 134 -12.95 0.29 16.98
N ALA A 135 -13.86 0.73 16.10
CA ALA A 135 -14.76 1.85 16.36
C ALA A 135 -15.66 1.60 17.58
N LEU A 136 -16.22 0.40 17.72
CA LEU A 136 -17.03 -0.02 18.86
C LEU A 136 -16.27 0.13 20.18
N PHE A 137 -15.06 -0.41 20.25
CA PHE A 137 -14.24 -0.36 21.46
C PHE A 137 -13.85 1.07 21.82
N LEU A 138 -13.37 1.86 20.85
CA LEU A 138 -12.99 3.25 21.08
C LEU A 138 -14.19 4.09 21.51
N ALA A 139 -15.32 3.98 20.81
CA ALA A 139 -16.53 4.75 21.08
C ALA A 139 -17.14 4.44 22.45
N ARG A 140 -16.98 3.22 22.97
CA ARG A 140 -17.45 2.88 24.32
C ARG A 140 -16.73 3.64 25.43
N ARG A 141 -15.45 4.00 25.22
CA ARG A 141 -14.57 4.54 26.26
C ARG A 141 -14.29 6.05 26.13
N MET A 142 -14.27 6.58 24.90
CA MET A 142 -13.92 8.00 24.64
C MET A 142 -14.79 9.01 25.38
N PRO A 143 -16.13 8.84 25.49
CA PRO A 143 -17.01 9.81 26.17
C PRO A 143 -17.19 9.59 27.67
N GLY A 144 -16.28 8.86 28.33
CA GLY A 144 -16.33 8.58 29.78
C GLY A 144 -15.89 9.74 30.68
N GLU A 145 -15.67 9.45 31.96
CA GLU A 145 -15.19 10.42 32.95
C GLU A 145 -13.79 10.97 32.60
N ILE A 146 -13.49 12.18 33.07
CA ILE A 146 -12.18 12.80 32.87
C ILE A 146 -11.15 12.11 33.79
N SER A 147 -10.09 11.58 33.20
CA SER A 147 -8.97 10.96 33.92
C SER A 147 -7.64 11.26 33.23
N SER A 148 -6.53 11.09 33.95
CA SER A 148 -5.18 11.22 33.38
C SER A 148 -4.95 10.26 32.21
N GLU A 149 -5.47 9.04 32.32
CA GLU A 149 -5.38 8.01 31.28
C GLU A 149 -6.18 8.39 30.04
N ARG A 150 -7.36 9.00 30.21
CA ARG A 150 -8.16 9.53 29.09
C ARG A 150 -7.45 10.70 28.42
N ALA A 151 -6.79 11.57 29.19
CA ALA A 151 -5.98 12.65 28.63
C ALA A 151 -4.80 12.11 27.79
N ALA A 152 -4.11 11.07 28.29
CA ALA A 152 -3.05 10.39 27.54
C ALA A 152 -3.57 9.75 26.25
N ALA A 153 -4.70 9.04 26.30
CA ALA A 153 -5.35 8.50 25.10
C ALA A 153 -5.78 9.62 24.13
N GLY A 154 -6.30 10.74 24.64
CA GLY A 154 -6.63 11.92 23.84
C GLY A 154 -5.41 12.49 23.12
N LEU A 155 -4.25 12.54 23.77
CA LEU A 155 -2.99 12.96 23.15
C LEU A 155 -2.58 12.00 22.01
N VAL A 156 -2.64 10.68 22.24
CA VAL A 156 -2.35 9.68 21.19
C VAL A 156 -3.32 9.83 20.02
N GLY A 157 -4.61 10.05 20.29
CA GLY A 157 -5.62 10.33 19.26
C GLY A 157 -5.32 11.60 18.47
N MET A 158 -4.92 12.68 19.14
CA MET A 158 -4.50 13.91 18.48
C MET A 158 -3.26 13.71 17.61
N VAL A 159 -2.28 12.94 18.06
CA VAL A 159 -1.12 12.57 17.23
C VAL A 159 -1.57 11.78 16.01
N ALA A 160 -2.47 10.80 16.14
CA ALA A 160 -2.99 10.03 15.01
C ALA A 160 -3.72 10.92 13.99
N ILE A 161 -4.53 11.87 14.46
CA ILE A 161 -5.22 12.84 13.59
C ILE A 161 -4.21 13.72 12.84
N TRP A 162 -3.19 14.24 13.55
CA TRP A 162 -2.16 15.07 12.91
C TRP A 162 -1.28 14.29 11.94
N GLN A 163 -1.00 13.01 12.22
CA GLN A 163 -0.35 12.12 11.27
C GLN A 163 -1.21 12.02 9.99
N PHE A 164 -2.51 11.72 10.12
CA PHE A 164 -3.43 11.65 8.98
C PHE A 164 -3.45 12.96 8.17
N ILE A 165 -3.56 14.11 8.83
CA ILE A 165 -3.51 15.42 8.16
C ILE A 165 -2.16 15.62 7.44
N GLY A 166 -1.05 15.21 8.07
CA GLY A 166 0.29 15.30 7.50
C GLY A 166 0.49 14.46 6.24
N MET A 167 -0.35 13.45 5.99
CA MET A 167 -0.32 12.62 4.78
C MET A 167 -0.97 13.32 3.58
N ILE A 168 -1.83 14.31 3.80
CA ILE A 168 -2.58 14.95 2.71
C ILE A 168 -1.63 15.65 1.70
N PRO A 169 -0.68 16.52 2.11
CA PRO A 169 0.20 17.20 1.15
C PRO A 169 0.99 16.25 0.23
N PRO A 170 1.73 15.23 0.73
CA PRO A 170 2.49 14.35 -0.15
C PRO A 170 1.59 13.42 -0.98
N SER A 171 0.32 13.23 -0.59
CA SER A 171 -0.65 12.41 -1.32
C SER A 171 -1.20 13.07 -2.58
N TYR A 172 -1.10 14.39 -2.74
CA TYR A 172 -1.53 15.06 -3.97
C TYR A 172 -0.84 14.53 -5.22
N GLN A 173 0.42 14.08 -5.12
CA GLN A 173 1.15 13.43 -6.22
C GLN A 173 0.51 12.12 -6.70
N TYR A 174 -0.38 11.54 -5.90
CA TYR A 174 -1.02 10.25 -6.17
C TYR A 174 -2.53 10.34 -6.32
N ILE A 175 -3.13 11.54 -6.37
CA ILE A 175 -4.59 11.73 -6.46
C ILE A 175 -5.24 10.90 -7.59
N ASN A 176 -4.57 10.83 -8.74
CA ASN A 176 -5.02 10.07 -9.92
C ASN A 176 -4.61 8.58 -9.89
N ARG A 177 -3.98 8.12 -8.81
CA ARG A 177 -3.42 6.77 -8.63
C ARG A 177 -3.84 6.11 -7.31
N GLY A 178 -5.01 6.48 -6.79
CA GLY A 178 -5.55 5.95 -5.53
C GLY A 178 -5.27 6.82 -4.31
N GLY A 179 -4.48 7.88 -4.44
CA GLY A 179 -4.38 8.94 -3.44
C GLY A 179 -3.69 8.57 -2.13
N SER A 180 -3.18 7.35 -1.96
CA SER A 180 -2.47 6.93 -0.75
C SER A 180 -1.23 6.11 -1.09
N LEU A 181 -0.31 6.03 -0.14
CA LEU A 181 0.85 5.16 -0.17
C LEU A 181 0.89 4.34 1.09
N ASP A 182 1.51 3.17 0.98
CA ASP A 182 1.65 2.21 2.06
C ASP A 182 2.28 2.81 3.33
N ARG A 183 3.37 3.55 3.20
CA ARG A 183 4.08 4.18 4.32
C ARG A 183 3.25 5.16 5.15
N TYR A 184 2.13 5.66 4.63
CA TYR A 184 1.28 6.59 5.36
C TYR A 184 0.55 5.91 6.51
N ILE A 185 0.15 4.64 6.39
CA ILE A 185 -0.55 3.98 7.51
C ILE A 185 0.41 3.49 8.61
N LEU A 186 1.71 3.31 8.31
CA LEU A 186 2.67 2.72 9.25
C LEU A 186 2.72 3.44 10.61
N PRO A 187 2.69 4.79 10.69
CA PRO A 187 2.60 5.49 11.96
C PRO A 187 1.22 5.37 12.64
N LEU A 188 0.13 5.15 11.89
CA LEU A 188 -1.22 5.04 12.44
C LEU A 188 -1.45 3.70 13.12
N ILE A 189 -0.84 2.62 12.66
CA ILE A 189 -0.97 1.28 13.24
C ILE A 189 -0.62 1.26 14.75
N PRO A 190 0.58 1.70 15.21
CA PRO A 190 0.90 1.66 16.63
C PRO A 190 0.03 2.61 17.46
N LEU A 191 -0.33 3.78 16.91
CA LEU A 191 -1.18 4.75 17.61
C LEU A 191 -2.59 4.21 17.84
N THR A 192 -3.20 3.64 16.80
CA THR A 192 -4.55 3.05 16.88
C THR A 192 -4.56 1.76 17.70
N THR A 193 -3.50 0.95 17.63
CA THR A 193 -3.31 -0.22 18.51
C THR A 193 -3.30 0.20 19.97
N ALA A 194 -2.52 1.24 20.33
CA ALA A 194 -2.48 1.76 21.69
C ALA A 194 -3.84 2.29 22.16
N LEU A 195 -4.58 2.98 21.29
CA LEU A 195 -5.93 3.47 21.59
C LEU A 195 -6.93 2.32 21.80
N VAL A 196 -6.90 1.27 20.97
CA VAL A 196 -7.76 0.10 21.14
C VAL A 196 -7.41 -0.62 22.44
N LEU A 197 -6.14 -0.87 22.72
CA LEU A 197 -5.68 -1.50 23.97
C LEU A 197 -6.12 -0.71 25.20
N TRP A 198 -6.01 0.63 25.16
CA TRP A 198 -6.54 1.50 26.22
C TRP A 198 -8.05 1.34 26.38
N ALA A 199 -8.79 1.27 25.28
CA ALA A 199 -10.24 1.19 25.29
C ALA A 199 -10.80 -0.16 25.76
N VAL A 200 -9.98 -1.21 25.78
CA VAL A 200 -10.38 -2.61 26.09
C VAL A 200 -9.68 -3.20 27.31
N ARG A 201 -8.99 -2.38 28.10
CA ARG A 201 -8.25 -2.81 29.29
C ARG A 201 -9.08 -3.54 30.36
N ASP A 202 -10.39 -3.31 30.40
CA ASP A 202 -11.36 -3.97 31.30
C ASP A 202 -12.05 -5.17 30.63
N ILE A 203 -11.67 -5.53 29.41
CA ILE A 203 -12.17 -6.70 28.68
C ILE A 203 -11.15 -7.83 28.80
N LYS A 204 -11.63 -9.05 29.09
CA LYS A 204 -10.78 -10.23 29.12
C LYS A 204 -10.21 -10.52 27.73
N PHE A 205 -8.89 -10.53 27.63
CA PHE A 205 -8.16 -10.79 26.40
C PHE A 205 -7.83 -12.29 26.25
N VAL A 206 -8.22 -12.90 25.12
CA VAL A 206 -7.89 -14.31 24.83
C VAL A 206 -6.57 -14.37 24.06
N GLN A 207 -5.46 -14.41 24.80
CA GLN A 207 -4.11 -14.38 24.22
C GLN A 207 -3.87 -15.44 23.13
N PRO A 208 -4.32 -16.72 23.27
CA PRO A 208 -4.08 -17.71 22.22
C PRO A 208 -4.69 -17.33 20.87
N ALA A 209 -5.88 -16.70 20.87
CA ALA A 209 -6.53 -16.26 19.63
C ALA A 209 -5.76 -15.10 18.96
N ALA A 210 -5.24 -14.16 19.77
CA ALA A 210 -4.41 -13.08 19.27
C ALA A 210 -3.10 -13.63 18.66
N TRP A 211 -2.43 -14.54 19.35
CA TRP A 211 -1.19 -15.16 18.86
C TRP A 211 -1.40 -15.98 17.59
N LEU A 212 -2.53 -16.67 17.47
CA LEU A 212 -2.88 -17.36 16.21
C LEU A 212 -3.01 -16.36 15.06
N GLY A 213 -3.72 -15.24 15.27
CA GLY A 213 -3.86 -14.20 14.25
C GLY A 213 -2.52 -13.54 13.89
N VAL A 214 -1.66 -13.28 14.88
CA VAL A 214 -0.29 -12.79 14.66
C VAL A 214 0.55 -13.81 13.89
N ALA A 215 0.46 -15.09 14.23
CA ALA A 215 1.21 -16.15 13.55
C ALA A 215 0.77 -16.30 12.08
N LEU A 216 -0.54 -16.27 11.80
CA LEU A 216 -1.07 -16.30 10.44
C LEU A 216 -0.62 -15.08 9.63
N PHE A 217 -0.76 -13.89 10.20
CA PHE A 217 -0.30 -12.65 9.56
C PHE A 217 1.21 -12.66 9.31
N GLY A 218 1.98 -13.13 10.29
CA GLY A 218 3.43 -13.29 10.20
C GLY A 218 3.85 -14.28 9.11
N ALA A 219 3.18 -15.44 9.01
CA ALA A 219 3.48 -16.42 7.98
C ALA A 219 3.25 -15.86 6.56
N VAL A 220 2.12 -15.19 6.33
CA VAL A 220 1.81 -14.55 5.04
C VAL A 220 2.80 -13.44 4.73
N SER A 221 3.14 -12.61 5.72
CA SER A 221 4.11 -11.52 5.56
C SER A 221 5.50 -12.05 5.19
N VAL A 222 6.00 -13.06 5.92
CA VAL A 222 7.31 -13.67 5.67
C VAL A 222 7.37 -14.30 4.29
N ALA A 223 6.38 -15.11 3.92
CA ALA A 223 6.36 -15.78 2.61
C ALA A 223 6.35 -14.77 1.47
N GLY A 224 5.45 -13.78 1.53
CA GLY A 224 5.32 -12.83 0.43
C GLY A 224 6.45 -11.78 0.38
N THR A 225 7.08 -11.43 1.51
CA THR A 225 8.33 -10.65 1.53
C THR A 225 9.49 -11.44 0.93
N ARG A 226 9.66 -12.72 1.30
CA ARG A 226 10.70 -13.58 0.73
C ARG A 226 10.58 -13.63 -0.79
N ASP A 227 9.39 -13.90 -1.31
CA ASP A 227 9.21 -14.00 -2.76
C ASP A 227 9.38 -12.66 -3.48
N TYR A 228 9.05 -11.55 -2.82
CA TYR A 228 9.33 -10.22 -3.37
C TYR A 228 10.83 -9.96 -3.46
N LEU A 229 11.60 -10.34 -2.44
CA LEU A 229 13.05 -10.18 -2.44
C LEU A 229 13.72 -11.06 -3.50
N VAL A 230 13.30 -12.32 -3.66
CA VAL A 230 13.85 -13.20 -4.72
C VAL A 230 13.49 -12.68 -6.11
N TYR A 231 12.28 -12.16 -6.29
CA TYR A 231 11.90 -11.49 -7.53
C TYR A 231 12.79 -10.27 -7.84
N LEU A 232 13.06 -9.42 -6.85
CA LEU A 232 13.93 -8.27 -7.01
C LEU A 232 15.36 -8.68 -7.35
N ASP A 233 15.88 -9.71 -6.67
CA ASP A 233 17.20 -10.28 -6.93
C ASP A 233 17.32 -10.73 -8.40
N ALA A 234 16.34 -11.47 -8.90
CA ALA A 234 16.30 -11.90 -10.30
C ALA A 234 16.22 -10.73 -11.30
N VAL A 235 15.49 -9.65 -10.98
CA VAL A 235 15.46 -8.44 -11.81
C VAL A 235 16.83 -7.77 -11.86
N TRP A 236 17.49 -7.63 -10.71
CA TRP A 236 18.82 -7.03 -10.60
C TRP A 236 19.88 -7.87 -11.30
N ASP A 237 19.86 -9.20 -11.13
CA ASP A 237 20.76 -10.13 -11.83
C ASP A 237 20.68 -9.98 -13.36
N VAL A 238 19.47 -9.91 -13.91
CA VAL A 238 19.27 -9.74 -15.36
C VAL A 238 19.77 -8.38 -15.84
N ALA A 239 19.57 -7.33 -15.03
CA ALA A 239 20.06 -6.00 -15.33
C ALA A 239 21.60 -5.91 -15.27
N GLU A 240 22.22 -6.52 -14.27
CA GLU A 240 23.68 -6.62 -14.14
C GLU A 240 24.29 -7.41 -15.29
N GLN A 241 23.67 -8.51 -15.71
CA GLN A 241 24.08 -9.28 -16.89
C GLN A 241 23.99 -8.43 -18.17
N ALA A 242 22.94 -7.63 -18.33
CA ALA A 242 22.81 -6.71 -19.47
C ALA A 242 23.92 -5.64 -19.47
N ASN A 243 24.20 -5.05 -18.31
CA ASN A 243 25.31 -4.10 -18.16
C ASN A 243 26.67 -4.74 -18.44
N ALA A 244 26.91 -5.96 -17.93
CA ALA A 244 28.12 -6.72 -18.19
C ALA A 244 28.29 -7.07 -19.68
N ALA A 245 27.17 -7.22 -20.41
CA ALA A 245 27.16 -7.38 -21.86
C ALA A 245 27.34 -6.07 -22.64
N GLY A 246 27.48 -4.92 -21.95
CA GLY A 246 27.77 -3.61 -22.54
C GLY A 246 26.55 -2.69 -22.70
N VAL A 247 25.38 -3.04 -22.17
CA VAL A 247 24.23 -2.13 -22.19
C VAL A 247 24.46 -1.00 -21.18
N PRO A 248 24.41 0.28 -21.57
CA PRO A 248 24.51 1.37 -20.60
C PRO A 248 23.16 1.62 -19.90
N ASN A 249 23.21 2.14 -18.66
CA ASN A 249 22.02 2.37 -17.83
C ASN A 249 21.00 3.34 -18.46
N ASP A 250 21.44 4.31 -19.27
CA ASP A 250 20.54 5.23 -19.98
C ASP A 250 19.83 4.58 -21.20
N LYS A 251 20.14 3.31 -21.50
CA LYS A 251 19.45 2.48 -22.50
C LYS A 251 18.68 1.32 -21.87
N LEU A 252 18.92 1.04 -20.59
CA LEU A 252 18.30 -0.06 -19.85
C LEU A 252 17.19 0.48 -18.94
N ASP A 253 15.97 -0.05 -19.09
CA ASP A 253 14.86 0.15 -18.16
C ASP A 253 14.67 -1.15 -17.38
N ALA A 254 15.23 -1.23 -16.17
CA ALA A 254 15.14 -2.41 -15.33
C ALA A 254 14.23 -2.20 -14.12
N GLY A 255 13.30 -1.26 -14.24
CA GLY A 255 12.28 -1.02 -13.24
C GLY A 255 12.62 0.04 -12.21
N SER A 256 11.61 0.40 -11.42
CA SER A 256 11.62 1.62 -10.61
C SER A 256 12.79 1.74 -9.63
N ALA A 257 13.18 0.62 -9.01
CA ALA A 257 14.29 0.56 -8.06
C ALA A 257 15.65 0.70 -8.74
N TRP A 258 15.89 -0.05 -9.83
CA TRP A 258 17.15 0.00 -10.59
C TRP A 258 17.35 1.37 -11.24
N ASP A 259 16.35 1.83 -11.96
CA ASP A 259 16.33 3.09 -12.69
C ASP A 259 16.48 4.27 -11.73
N GLY A 260 15.79 4.22 -10.59
CA GLY A 260 15.94 5.22 -9.54
C GLY A 260 17.34 5.23 -8.93
N TYR A 261 17.95 4.06 -8.72
CA TYR A 261 19.30 3.95 -8.17
C TYR A 261 20.37 4.51 -9.13
N HIS A 262 20.29 4.16 -10.42
CA HIS A 262 21.33 4.48 -11.40
C HIS A 262 21.15 5.81 -12.13
N LEU A 263 19.92 6.33 -12.27
CA LEU A 263 19.65 7.46 -13.17
C LEU A 263 19.12 8.70 -12.46
N TYR A 264 18.61 8.59 -11.23
CA TYR A 264 17.94 9.72 -10.57
C TYR A 264 18.85 10.91 -10.30
N THR A 265 20.03 10.67 -9.74
CA THR A 265 20.99 11.75 -9.41
C THR A 265 21.52 12.38 -10.69
N ASP A 266 21.93 11.56 -11.65
CA ASP A 266 22.40 12.01 -12.98
C ASP A 266 21.35 12.88 -13.68
N MET A 267 20.07 12.50 -13.62
CA MET A 267 18.96 13.26 -14.19
C MET A 267 18.89 14.67 -13.58
N LEU A 268 19.04 14.77 -12.26
CA LEU A 268 19.02 16.05 -11.55
C LEU A 268 20.22 16.92 -11.91
N ASP A 269 21.42 16.33 -11.93
CA ASP A 269 22.68 17.02 -12.21
C ASP A 269 22.74 17.53 -13.66
N LEU A 270 22.20 16.75 -14.61
CA LEU A 270 22.09 17.12 -16.02
C LEU A 270 20.88 18.02 -16.32
N GLY A 271 20.04 18.34 -15.32
CA GLY A 271 18.87 19.19 -15.50
C GLY A 271 17.81 18.60 -16.44
N ILE A 272 17.72 17.27 -16.52
CA ILE A 272 16.80 16.59 -17.44
C ILE A 272 15.37 16.70 -16.90
N THR A 273 14.56 17.51 -17.58
CA THR A 273 13.19 17.80 -17.13
C THR A 273 12.12 16.94 -17.78
N LYS A 274 12.40 16.36 -18.96
CA LYS A 274 11.46 15.57 -19.76
C LYS A 274 11.99 14.16 -20.02
N SER A 275 11.10 13.18 -19.95
CA SER A 275 11.42 11.79 -20.29
C SER A 275 11.67 11.63 -21.79
N VAL A 276 12.72 10.91 -22.16
CA VAL A 276 13.00 10.49 -23.55
C VAL A 276 12.31 9.18 -23.92
N SER A 277 11.86 8.42 -22.92
CA SER A 277 11.13 7.18 -23.15
C SER A 277 9.81 7.48 -23.87
N PRO A 278 9.32 6.57 -24.73
CA PRO A 278 8.09 6.79 -25.47
C PRO A 278 6.87 7.03 -24.56
N ARG A 279 5.80 7.62 -25.11
CA ARG A 279 4.52 7.73 -24.40
C ARG A 279 3.96 6.34 -24.07
N GLY A 280 3.39 6.20 -22.88
CA GLY A 280 2.86 4.92 -22.37
C GLY A 280 3.91 4.02 -21.74
N SER A 281 5.14 4.52 -21.56
CA SER A 281 6.16 3.84 -20.76
C SER A 281 5.75 3.81 -19.27
N PRO A 282 6.42 3.01 -18.44
CA PRO A 282 6.05 2.91 -17.03
C PRO A 282 6.18 4.24 -16.31
N TRP A 283 5.56 4.36 -15.14
CA TRP A 283 5.51 5.68 -14.51
C TRP A 283 6.87 6.18 -14.07
N TRP A 284 7.77 5.32 -13.59
CA TRP A 284 9.05 5.70 -13.01
C TRP A 284 9.97 6.40 -14.01
N VAL A 285 9.91 6.06 -15.30
CA VAL A 285 10.73 6.76 -16.32
C VAL A 285 10.33 8.22 -16.52
N TYR A 286 9.15 8.63 -16.04
CA TYR A 286 8.73 10.04 -16.03
C TYR A 286 9.14 10.78 -14.75
N PHE A 287 9.46 10.09 -13.66
CA PHE A 287 9.78 10.70 -12.37
C PHE A 287 11.25 10.56 -11.99
N TYR A 288 11.84 9.39 -12.20
CA TYR A 288 13.14 9.03 -11.66
C TYR A 288 14.21 8.80 -12.72
N ALA A 289 13.83 8.29 -13.90
CA ALA A 289 14.77 7.91 -14.95
C ALA A 289 14.43 8.55 -16.29
N LYS A 290 14.33 9.88 -16.32
CA LYS A 290 13.91 10.57 -17.55
C LYS A 290 14.87 10.41 -18.72
N GLN A 291 16.14 10.08 -18.47
CA GLN A 291 17.11 9.84 -19.53
C GLN A 291 17.07 8.44 -20.15
N THR A 292 16.40 7.45 -19.53
CA THR A 292 16.34 6.11 -20.15
C THR A 292 15.47 6.14 -21.40
N ASP A 293 15.96 5.62 -22.52
CA ASP A 293 15.13 5.45 -23.72
C ASP A 293 14.45 4.08 -23.80
N SER A 294 14.64 3.25 -22.76
CA SER A 294 14.13 1.88 -22.63
C SER A 294 14.45 1.02 -23.86
N THR A 295 15.61 1.21 -24.52
CA THR A 295 16.02 0.38 -25.67
C THR A 295 16.14 -1.09 -25.31
N TYR A 296 16.65 -1.35 -24.11
CA TYR A 296 16.59 -2.63 -23.43
C TYR A 296 15.69 -2.50 -22.21
N MET A 297 15.02 -3.59 -21.86
CA MET A 297 14.09 -3.58 -20.74
C MET A 297 14.09 -4.93 -20.03
N VAL A 298 14.10 -4.88 -18.71
CA VAL A 298 13.82 -6.04 -17.86
C VAL A 298 12.32 -6.07 -17.60
N THR A 299 11.68 -7.20 -17.85
CA THR A 299 10.23 -7.36 -17.74
C THR A 299 9.88 -8.78 -17.32
N THR A 300 8.75 -8.98 -16.66
CA THR A 300 8.17 -10.32 -16.43
C THR A 300 7.13 -10.68 -17.49
N ASN A 301 6.71 -9.69 -18.29
CA ASN A 301 5.81 -9.89 -19.42
C ASN A 301 6.49 -9.45 -20.71
N PRO A 302 7.06 -10.37 -21.51
CA PRO A 302 7.77 -10.02 -22.74
C PRO A 302 6.83 -9.47 -23.83
N ALA A 303 5.52 -9.71 -23.71
CA ALA A 303 4.49 -9.18 -24.59
C ALA A 303 3.93 -7.82 -24.11
N TRP A 304 4.49 -7.24 -23.05
CA TRP A 304 4.01 -5.97 -22.49
C TRP A 304 4.00 -4.83 -23.52
N ARG A 305 4.94 -4.85 -24.47
CA ARG A 305 5.07 -3.82 -25.50
C ARG A 305 5.46 -4.39 -26.87
N ASN A 306 4.70 -4.00 -27.89
CA ASN A 306 4.99 -4.34 -29.27
C ASN A 306 6.34 -3.77 -29.73
N GLY A 307 7.03 -4.50 -30.60
CA GLY A 307 8.33 -4.09 -31.16
C GLY A 307 9.54 -4.44 -30.30
N TYR A 308 9.37 -5.30 -29.28
CA TYR A 308 10.45 -5.86 -28.49
C TYR A 308 10.60 -7.36 -28.75
N PHE A 309 11.83 -7.87 -28.65
CA PHE A 309 12.15 -9.29 -28.72
C PHE A 309 12.88 -9.73 -27.46
N VAL A 310 12.61 -10.97 -27.05
CA VAL A 310 13.31 -11.62 -25.92
C VAL A 310 14.76 -11.87 -26.31
N VAL A 311 15.66 -11.39 -25.48
CA VAL A 311 17.10 -11.58 -25.56
C VAL A 311 17.53 -12.74 -24.68
N SER A 312 17.10 -12.70 -23.42
CA SER A 312 17.35 -13.76 -22.45
C SER A 312 16.12 -13.94 -21.55
N ARG A 313 16.05 -15.10 -20.90
CA ARG A 313 15.06 -15.43 -19.88
C ARG A 313 15.79 -16.06 -18.69
N GLN A 314 15.39 -15.68 -17.50
CA GLN A 314 15.89 -16.23 -16.24
C GLN A 314 14.70 -16.69 -15.41
N GLU A 315 14.70 -17.95 -15.02
CA GLU A 315 13.73 -18.51 -14.08
C GLU A 315 14.15 -18.15 -12.65
N TYR A 316 13.18 -17.94 -11.77
CA TYR A 316 13.43 -17.70 -10.35
C TYR A 316 12.37 -18.38 -9.48
N ASP A 317 12.70 -18.66 -8.22
CA ASP A 317 11.91 -19.50 -7.32
C ASP A 317 10.96 -18.67 -6.44
N GLN A 318 9.69 -19.09 -6.32
CA GLN A 318 8.69 -18.48 -5.43
C GLN A 318 8.01 -19.55 -4.58
N TRP A 319 7.72 -19.23 -3.31
CA TRP A 319 6.98 -20.11 -2.40
C TRP A 319 5.47 -20.10 -2.65
N LEU A 320 4.96 -18.98 -3.16
CA LEU A 320 3.53 -18.74 -3.33
C LEU A 320 3.00 -19.07 -4.73
N GLU A 321 3.86 -19.52 -5.64
CA GLU A 321 3.51 -19.97 -6.99
C GLU A 321 4.10 -21.35 -7.25
N ASP A 322 3.27 -22.26 -7.77
CA ASP A 322 3.71 -23.61 -8.13
C ASP A 322 4.29 -23.65 -9.56
N ASP A 323 3.92 -22.69 -10.40
CA ASP A 323 4.36 -22.60 -11.79
C ASP A 323 5.71 -21.87 -11.92
N PRO A 324 6.57 -22.26 -12.88
CA PRO A 324 7.80 -21.54 -13.17
C PRO A 324 7.54 -20.07 -13.54
N VAL A 325 8.19 -19.16 -12.82
CA VAL A 325 8.13 -17.72 -13.07
C VAL A 325 9.44 -17.21 -13.67
N TYR A 326 9.34 -16.22 -14.55
CA TYR A 326 10.48 -15.76 -15.35
C TYR A 326 10.63 -14.24 -15.35
N VAL A 327 11.88 -13.79 -15.37
CA VAL A 327 12.29 -12.43 -15.74
C VAL A 327 12.95 -12.50 -17.12
N TYR A 328 12.64 -11.54 -17.97
CA TYR A 328 13.12 -11.46 -19.35
C TYR A 328 13.92 -10.18 -19.53
N LEU A 329 15.05 -10.29 -20.23
CA LEU A 329 15.63 -9.15 -20.93
C LEU A 329 15.01 -9.08 -22.32
N VAL A 330 14.45 -7.94 -22.66
CA VAL A 330 13.92 -7.67 -24.00
C VAL A 330 14.63 -6.47 -24.61
N ARG A 331 14.72 -6.44 -25.95
CA ARG A 331 15.28 -5.32 -26.71
C ARG A 331 14.33 -4.84 -27.79
N LYS A 332 14.41 -3.58 -28.17
CA LYS A 332 13.71 -3.10 -29.39
C LYS A 332 14.20 -3.86 -30.63
N TRP A 333 13.30 -4.03 -31.59
CA TRP A 333 13.55 -4.80 -32.82
C TRP A 333 14.74 -4.31 -33.64
N ASP A 334 14.98 -3.00 -33.63
CA ASP A 334 16.05 -2.30 -34.34
C ASP A 334 17.35 -2.14 -33.53
N ALA A 335 17.34 -2.46 -32.24
CA ALA A 335 18.53 -2.40 -31.39
C ALA A 335 19.40 -3.65 -31.57
N PRO A 336 20.74 -3.53 -31.67
CA PRO A 336 21.62 -4.69 -31.82
C PRO A 336 21.62 -5.58 -30.56
N TRP A 337 22.05 -6.84 -30.71
CA TRP A 337 22.47 -7.66 -29.57
C TRP A 337 23.59 -8.62 -30.00
N PRO A 338 24.75 -8.62 -29.31
CA PRO A 338 25.13 -7.76 -28.18
C PRO A 338 25.17 -6.26 -28.55
N PRO A 339 25.07 -5.33 -27.58
CA PRO A 339 25.28 -3.90 -27.83
C PRO A 339 26.72 -3.71 -28.30
N GLY A 340 26.88 -3.22 -29.54
CA GLY A 340 28.16 -3.16 -30.25
C GLY A 340 29.16 -2.15 -29.72
#